data_AF-A0A382P9J4-F1
#
_entry.id   AF-A0A382P9J4-F1
#
_cell.length_a   1.000
_cell.length_b   1.000
_cell.length_c   1.000
_cell.angle_alpha   90.00
_cell.angle_beta   90.00
_cell.angle_gamma   90.00
#
_symmetry.space_group_name_H-M   'P 1'
#
loop_
_entity.id
_entity.type
_entity.pdbx_description
1 polymer ?
#
loop_
_entity_poly.entity_id
_entity_poly.type
_entity_poly.pdbx_seq_one_letter_code
_entity_poly.pdbx_strand_id
1 'polypeptide(L)'
;MTTFKSTTPENKFKSDPFSESSNRELPPKVSALPPSEWLKVNLFSNTFNSILTVISAVAILLIIRGLLSFIFNPLRQWSATATNMRLLMTQAYPEHQYVRIWVSLGFLLFLAGISLAFWRAGRRVQISQVGKRLLVAGSFILIATLLAPFSNRATIIWLIVSALILLAGLLLKPADE
;
A
#
# COMPACT_ATOMS: atom_id res chain seq x y z
N MET A 1 -22.98 -74.53 29.04
CA MET A 1 -21.81 -75.23 28.46
C MET A 1 -22.15 -75.48 27.00
N THR A 2 -21.45 -74.96 25.98
CA THR A 2 -20.08 -74.46 25.88
C THR A 2 -19.97 -73.38 24.81
N THR A 3 -19.16 -72.38 25.13
CA THR A 3 -18.64 -71.28 24.30
C THR A 3 -17.66 -71.82 23.26
N PHE A 4 -17.66 -71.27 22.04
CA PHE A 4 -16.47 -71.28 21.18
C PHE A 4 -16.28 -69.91 20.50
N LYS A 5 -15.11 -69.34 20.79
CA LYS A 5 -14.57 -68.06 20.30
C LYS A 5 -13.29 -68.43 19.54
N SER A 6 -13.15 -68.05 18.28
CA SER A 6 -11.88 -68.18 17.52
C SER A 6 -11.87 -67.19 16.34
N THR A 7 -11.23 -66.03 16.50
CA THR A 7 -9.91 -65.64 15.97
C THR A 7 -9.96 -65.00 14.58
N THR A 8 -9.79 -63.68 14.60
CA THR A 8 -9.46 -62.72 13.53
C THR A 8 -8.27 -63.18 12.67
N PRO A 9 -8.31 -63.03 11.33
CA PRO A 9 -7.10 -62.78 10.58
C PRO A 9 -6.81 -61.27 10.60
N GLU A 10 -5.74 -60.94 11.32
CA GLU A 10 -5.09 -59.64 11.39
C GLU A 10 -4.66 -59.22 9.97
N ASN A 11 -5.49 -58.42 9.28
CA ASN A 11 -5.08 -57.81 8.03
C ASN A 11 -4.14 -56.65 8.35
N LYS A 12 -2.84 -56.97 8.39
CA LYS A 12 -1.73 -56.01 8.48
C LYS A 12 -1.74 -55.12 7.25
N PHE A 13 -2.60 -54.11 7.26
CA PHE A 13 -2.54 -53.01 6.30
C PHE A 13 -1.28 -52.21 6.63
N LYS A 14 -0.22 -52.57 5.91
CA LYS A 14 1.05 -51.87 5.74
C LYS A 14 0.91 -50.37 6.01
N SER A 15 1.47 -49.92 7.13
CA SER A 15 1.64 -48.50 7.43
C SER A 15 2.70 -47.94 6.48
N ASP A 16 2.24 -47.22 5.46
CA ASP A 16 3.13 -46.47 4.56
C ASP A 16 3.93 -45.44 5.37
N PRO A 17 5.29 -45.42 5.31
CA PRO A 17 6.11 -44.49 6.10
C PRO A 17 6.02 -43.02 5.68
N PHE A 18 5.15 -42.70 4.71
CA PHE A 18 5.07 -41.36 4.09
C PHE A 18 3.78 -40.60 4.43
N SER A 19 2.88 -41.15 5.26
CA SER A 19 1.63 -40.47 5.62
C SER A 19 1.75 -39.43 6.74
N GLU A 20 2.93 -39.27 7.36
CA GLU A 20 3.10 -38.35 8.50
C GLU A 20 3.47 -36.90 8.12
N SER A 21 3.78 -36.58 6.86
CA SER A 21 4.34 -35.27 6.51
C SER A 21 3.34 -34.23 5.97
N SER A 22 2.02 -34.49 6.02
CA SER A 22 1.02 -33.59 5.42
C SER A 22 -0.03 -33.05 6.39
N ASN A 23 0.30 -32.89 7.67
CA ASN A 23 -0.37 -31.92 8.53
C ASN A 23 0.52 -30.68 8.68
N ARG A 24 0.74 -29.99 7.57
CA ARG A 24 1.00 -28.54 7.66
C ARG A 24 -0.35 -27.91 7.98
N GLU A 25 -0.68 -27.86 9.26
CA GLU A 25 -1.78 -27.03 9.73
C GLU A 25 -1.54 -25.63 9.18
N LEU A 26 -2.34 -25.26 8.19
CA LEU A 26 -2.37 -23.90 7.69
C LEU A 26 -2.66 -23.03 8.91
N PRO A 27 -1.92 -21.93 9.14
CA PRO A 27 -2.21 -21.03 10.25
C PRO A 27 -3.71 -20.72 10.22
N PRO A 28 -4.39 -20.74 11.40
CA PRO A 28 -5.83 -20.61 11.46
C PRO A 28 -6.24 -19.41 10.63
N LYS A 29 -7.21 -19.62 9.73
CA LYS A 29 -7.68 -18.57 8.83
C LYS A 29 -8.37 -17.51 9.70
N VAL A 30 -7.60 -16.56 10.20
CA VAL A 30 -8.10 -15.43 10.98
C VAL A 30 -9.01 -14.69 10.02
N SER A 31 -10.32 -14.79 10.23
CA SER A 31 -11.30 -14.00 9.49
C SER A 31 -10.87 -12.55 9.60
N ALA A 32 -10.59 -11.92 8.45
CA ALA A 32 -10.29 -10.50 8.41
C ALA A 32 -11.53 -9.76 8.92
N LEU A 33 -11.44 -9.26 10.15
CA LEU A 33 -12.50 -8.47 10.76
C LEU A 33 -12.84 -7.30 9.84
N PRO A 34 -14.11 -6.86 9.79
CA PRO A 34 -14.44 -5.63 9.11
C PRO A 34 -13.62 -4.47 9.70
N PRO A 35 -13.24 -3.46 8.90
CA PRO A 35 -12.27 -2.44 9.32
C PRO A 35 -12.64 -1.71 10.61
N SER A 36 -13.94 -1.50 10.87
CA SER A 36 -14.44 -0.86 12.09
C SER A 36 -14.24 -1.70 13.34
N GLU A 37 -14.52 -3.01 13.25
CA GLU A 37 -14.31 -3.95 14.36
C GLU A 37 -12.82 -4.14 14.64
N TRP A 38 -12.00 -4.18 13.58
CA TRP A 38 -10.54 -4.22 13.72
C TRP A 38 -10.02 -2.99 14.48
N LEU A 39 -10.51 -1.80 14.13
CA LEU A 39 -10.11 -0.55 14.79
C LEU A 39 -10.48 -0.57 16.28
N LYS A 40 -11.69 -1.03 16.61
CA LYS A 40 -12.17 -1.13 17.99
C LYS A 40 -11.33 -2.10 18.82
N VAL A 41 -11.02 -3.27 18.28
CA VAL A 41 -10.24 -4.30 18.97
C VAL A 41 -8.78 -3.90 19.16
N ASN A 42 -8.17 -3.17 18.22
CA ASN A 42 -6.75 -2.83 18.29
C ASN A 42 -6.46 -1.48 18.97
N LEU A 43 -7.24 -0.44 18.65
CA LEU A 43 -6.96 0.93 19.10
C LEU A 43 -7.82 1.34 20.30
N PHE A 44 -9.05 0.84 20.40
CA PHE A 44 -10.03 1.23 21.43
C PHE A 44 -10.41 0.09 22.38
N SER A 45 -9.47 -0.83 22.66
CA SER A 45 -9.73 -2.02 23.48
C SER A 45 -9.97 -1.72 24.96
N ASN A 46 -9.40 -0.61 25.47
CA ASN A 46 -9.56 -0.17 26.85
C ASN A 46 -9.60 1.37 26.91
N THR A 47 -10.14 1.95 27.99
CA THR A 47 -10.25 3.40 28.19
C THR A 47 -8.89 4.11 28.09
N PHE A 48 -7.84 3.50 28.65
CA PHE A 48 -6.47 4.01 28.51
C PHE A 48 -6.00 4.04 27.06
N ASN A 49 -6.21 2.94 26.31
CA ASN A 49 -5.85 2.86 24.88
C ASN A 49 -6.65 3.85 24.04
N SER A 50 -7.93 4.07 24.38
CA SER A 50 -8.78 5.07 23.74
C SER A 50 -8.24 6.49 23.96
N ILE A 51 -7.86 6.85 25.19
CA ILE A 51 -7.26 8.16 25.49
C ILE A 51 -5.93 8.32 24.75
N LEU A 52 -5.07 7.30 24.80
CA LEU A 52 -3.78 7.31 24.11
C LEU A 52 -3.94 7.48 22.59
N THR A 53 -4.92 6.80 21.99
CA THR A 53 -5.24 6.91 20.57
C THR A 53 -5.71 8.31 20.21
N VAL A 54 -6.57 8.93 21.03
CA VAL A 54 -7.04 10.30 20.80
C VAL A 54 -5.89 11.30 20.89
N ILE A 55 -5.06 11.21 21.94
CA ILE A 55 -3.90 12.10 22.11
C ILE A 55 -2.90 11.92 20.96
N SER A 56 -2.60 10.67 20.59
CA SER A 56 -1.72 10.35 19.48
C SER A 56 -2.26 10.89 18.16
N ALA A 57 -3.56 10.73 17.90
CA ALA A 57 -4.21 11.28 16.71
C ALA A 57 -4.08 12.82 16.66
N VAL A 58 -4.35 13.51 17.77
CA VAL A 58 -4.18 14.97 17.85
C VAL A 58 -2.72 15.36 17.64
N ALA A 59 -1.77 14.67 18.27
CA ALA A 59 -0.34 14.94 18.09
C ALA A 59 0.08 14.76 16.63
N ILE A 60 -0.35 13.68 15.98
CA ILE A 60 -0.10 13.41 14.55
C ILE A 60 -0.69 14.54 13.71
N LEU A 61 -1.92 14.98 13.97
CA LEU A 61 -2.55 16.09 13.23
C LEU A 61 -1.77 17.40 13.39
N LEU A 62 -1.28 17.70 14.59
CA LEU A 62 -0.45 18.89 14.84
C LEU A 62 0.90 18.80 14.13
N ILE A 63 1.56 17.64 14.14
CA ILE A 63 2.82 17.40 13.43
C ILE A 63 2.61 17.56 11.92
N ILE A 64 1.57 16.93 11.36
CA ILE A 64 1.22 17.05 9.94
C ILE A 64 0.99 18.53 9.60
N ARG A 65 0.15 19.23 10.38
CA ARG A 65 -0.10 20.66 10.16
C ARG A 65 1.18 21.50 10.23
N GLY A 66 2.06 21.24 11.20
CA GLY A 66 3.34 21.92 11.35
C GLY A 66 4.27 21.66 10.17
N LEU A 67 4.38 20.40 9.74
CA LEU A 67 5.20 19.99 8.61
C LEU A 67 4.70 20.60 7.29
N LEU A 68 3.38 20.59 7.07
CA LEU A 68 2.80 21.22 5.88
C LEU A 68 3.00 22.75 5.91
N SER A 69 2.80 23.40 7.06
CA SER A 69 3.11 24.83 7.22
C SER A 69 4.58 25.13 6.90
N PHE A 70 5.50 24.29 7.37
CA PHE A 70 6.92 24.41 7.10
C PHE A 70 7.25 24.23 5.61
N ILE A 71 6.70 23.20 4.97
CA ILE A 71 6.93 22.88 3.55
C ILE A 71 6.37 23.99 2.66
N PHE A 72 5.16 24.48 2.93
CA PHE A 72 4.49 25.46 2.10
C PHE A 72 4.74 26.92 2.52
N ASN A 73 5.67 27.16 3.45
CA ASN A 73 5.99 28.52 3.89
C ASN A 73 6.62 29.33 2.75
N PRO A 74 6.05 30.50 2.38
CA PRO A 74 6.58 31.33 1.28
C PRO A 74 7.99 31.89 1.57
N LEU A 75 8.41 31.98 2.83
CA LEU A 75 9.78 32.36 3.20
C LEU A 75 10.80 31.27 2.85
N ARG A 76 10.35 30.03 2.60
CA ARG A 76 11.23 28.89 2.34
C ARG A 76 11.47 28.73 0.84
N GLN A 77 12.66 29.11 0.40
CA GLN A 77 13.06 29.09 -1.01
C GLN A 77 13.50 27.70 -1.45
N TRP A 78 12.54 26.79 -1.62
CA TRP A 78 12.79 25.45 -2.20
C TRP A 78 13.32 25.49 -3.64
N SER A 79 13.26 26.66 -4.30
CA SER A 79 13.83 26.90 -5.61
C SER A 79 15.33 26.63 -5.66
N ALA A 80 16.10 26.90 -4.60
CA ALA A 80 17.53 26.63 -4.59
C ALA A 80 17.84 25.13 -4.79
N THR A 81 17.06 24.26 -4.15
CA THR A 81 17.15 22.80 -4.31
C THR A 81 16.75 22.38 -5.72
N ALA A 82 15.66 22.95 -6.27
CA ALA A 82 15.16 22.61 -7.60
C ALA A 82 16.13 23.06 -8.71
N THR A 83 16.62 24.30 -8.66
CA THR A 83 17.55 24.87 -9.64
C THR A 83 18.91 24.18 -9.59
N ASN A 84 19.32 23.68 -8.43
CA ASN A 84 20.61 23.00 -8.23
C ASN A 84 20.46 21.49 -7.99
N MET A 85 19.36 20.87 -8.44
CA MET A 85 19.14 19.41 -8.35
C MET A 85 20.36 18.65 -8.92
N ARG A 86 20.92 19.15 -10.03
CA ARG A 86 22.13 18.62 -10.66
C ARG A 86 23.30 18.54 -9.67
N LEU A 87 23.54 19.63 -8.95
CA LEU A 87 24.63 19.74 -7.99
C LEU A 87 24.36 18.88 -6.75
N LEU A 88 23.12 18.75 -6.30
CA LEU A 88 22.77 17.92 -5.15
C LEU A 88 22.86 16.41 -5.43
N MET A 89 22.42 15.97 -6.61
CA MET A 89 22.40 14.55 -6.96
C MET A 89 23.74 14.02 -7.44
N THR A 90 24.53 14.86 -8.12
CA THR A 90 25.80 14.44 -8.71
C THR A 90 27.02 15.02 -7.99
N GLN A 91 26.81 15.85 -6.97
CA GLN A 91 27.83 16.61 -6.25
C GLN A 91 28.79 17.34 -7.19
N ALA A 92 29.90 16.70 -7.53
CA ALA A 92 30.98 17.22 -8.36
C ALA A 92 31.24 16.38 -9.63
N TYR A 93 30.28 15.57 -10.08
CA TYR A 93 30.49 14.75 -11.28
C TYR A 93 30.61 15.64 -12.54
N PRO A 94 31.63 15.44 -13.38
CA PRO A 94 31.84 16.28 -14.56
C PRO A 94 30.69 16.15 -15.57
N GLU A 95 30.21 17.28 -16.06
CA GLU A 95 29.03 17.29 -16.95
C GLU A 95 29.25 16.57 -18.28
N HIS A 96 30.48 16.58 -18.79
CA HIS A 96 30.86 15.90 -20.02
C HIS A 96 30.79 14.36 -19.91
N GLN A 97 30.72 13.80 -18.69
CA GLN A 97 30.68 12.35 -18.46
C GLN A 97 29.26 11.82 -18.24
N TYR A 98 28.25 12.69 -18.16
CA TYR A 98 26.87 12.26 -17.90
C TYR A 98 26.30 11.30 -18.93
N VAL A 99 26.82 11.34 -20.16
CA VAL A 99 26.44 10.41 -21.23
C VAL A 99 26.59 8.95 -20.79
N ARG A 100 27.63 8.61 -20.02
CA ARG A 100 27.86 7.23 -19.56
C ARG A 100 26.76 6.76 -18.60
N ILE A 101 26.31 7.66 -17.72
CA ILE A 101 25.26 7.40 -16.73
C ILE A 101 23.92 7.23 -17.44
N TRP A 102 23.58 8.13 -18.36
CA TRP A 102 22.33 8.07 -19.11
C TRP A 102 22.25 6.84 -20.03
N VAL A 103 23.35 6.45 -20.68
CA VAL A 103 23.40 5.22 -21.48
C VAL A 103 23.19 3.98 -20.60
N SER A 104 23.87 3.92 -19.45
CA SER A 104 23.73 2.80 -18.50
C SER A 104 22.31 2.71 -17.93
N LEU A 105 21.74 3.85 -17.55
CA LEU A 105 20.37 3.94 -17.03
C LEU A 105 19.34 3.59 -18.10
N GLY A 106 19.52 4.08 -19.33
CA GLY A 106 18.67 3.74 -20.46
C GLY A 106 18.68 2.24 -20.76
N PHE A 107 19.86 1.63 -20.75
CA PHE A 107 19.99 0.18 -20.93
C PHE A 107 19.31 -0.60 -19.79
N LEU A 108 19.50 -0.17 -18.54
CA LEU A 108 18.86 -0.76 -17.37
C LEU A 108 17.33 -0.68 -17.46
N LEU A 109 16.79 0.50 -17.81
CA LEU A 109 15.34 0.71 -17.96
C LEU A 109 14.76 -0.07 -19.13
N PHE A 110 15.51 -0.19 -20.23
CA PHE A 110 15.13 -1.01 -21.38
C PHE A 110 15.01 -2.49 -21.00
N LEU A 111 16.03 -3.06 -20.34
CA LEU A 111 15.99 -4.44 -19.85
C LEU A 111 14.89 -4.64 -18.81
N ALA A 112 14.74 -3.71 -17.87
CA ALA A 112 13.68 -3.75 -16.88
C ALA A 112 12.28 -3.71 -17.53
N GLY A 113 12.11 -2.87 -18.55
CA GLY A 113 10.87 -2.77 -19.33
C GLY A 113 10.54 -4.08 -20.04
N ILE A 114 11.52 -4.71 -20.70
CA ILE A 114 11.35 -6.02 -21.35
C ILE A 114 11.01 -7.09 -20.31
N SER A 115 11.71 -7.11 -19.17
CA SER A 115 11.46 -8.05 -18.07
C SER A 115 10.03 -7.91 -17.53
N LEU A 116 9.59 -6.67 -17.31
CA LEU A 116 8.24 -6.40 -16.83
C LEU A 116 7.19 -6.74 -17.89
N ALA A 117 7.45 -6.47 -19.16
CA ALA A 117 6.55 -6.81 -20.27
C ALA A 117 6.37 -8.32 -20.38
N PHE A 118 7.45 -9.09 -20.28
CA PHE A 118 7.40 -10.56 -20.24
C PHE A 118 6.59 -11.07 -19.03
N TRP A 119 6.81 -10.50 -17.85
CA TRP A 119 6.09 -10.92 -16.65
C TRP A 119 4.60 -10.52 -16.68
N ARG A 120 4.27 -9.43 -17.36
CA ARG A 120 2.91 -8.86 -17.42
C ARG A 120 2.10 -9.34 -18.63
N ALA A 121 2.74 -9.92 -19.64
CA ALA A 121 2.09 -10.47 -20.83
C ALA A 121 0.99 -11.52 -20.50
N GLY A 122 1.08 -12.21 -19.36
CA GLY A 122 0.06 -13.15 -18.89
C GLY A 122 -1.00 -12.56 -17.96
N ARG A 123 -0.92 -11.28 -17.57
CA ARG A 123 -1.74 -10.72 -16.49
C ARG A 123 -2.63 -9.59 -17.01
N ARG A 124 -3.87 -9.93 -17.40
CA ARG A 124 -4.91 -8.94 -17.72
C ARG A 124 -5.21 -8.12 -16.46
N VAL A 125 -4.99 -6.81 -16.53
CA VAL A 125 -5.34 -5.89 -15.44
C VAL A 125 -6.84 -5.64 -15.51
N GLN A 126 -7.57 -6.01 -14.47
CA GLN A 126 -9.00 -5.75 -14.42
C GLN A 126 -9.23 -4.24 -14.21
N ILE A 127 -9.97 -3.62 -15.12
CA ILE A 127 -10.27 -2.17 -15.12
C ILE A 127 -10.95 -1.75 -13.81
N SER A 128 -11.73 -2.63 -13.20
CA SER A 128 -12.35 -2.44 -11.89
C SER A 128 -11.36 -2.23 -10.74
N GLN A 129 -10.18 -2.86 -10.79
CA GLN A 129 -9.13 -2.67 -9.78
C GLN A 129 -8.42 -1.33 -9.93
N VAL A 130 -8.35 -0.79 -11.15
CA VAL A 130 -7.79 0.55 -11.42
C VAL A 130 -8.74 1.62 -10.89
N GLY A 131 -10.05 1.46 -11.10
CA GLY A 131 -11.08 2.34 -10.52
C GLY A 131 -11.02 2.37 -8.98
N LYS A 132 -10.96 1.21 -8.31
CA LYS A 132 -10.83 1.13 -6.84
C LYS A 132 -9.56 1.85 -6.33
N ARG A 133 -8.43 1.73 -7.03
CA ARG A 133 -7.18 2.43 -6.66
C ARG A 133 -7.25 3.94 -6.85
N LEU A 134 -7.89 4.40 -7.93
CA LEU A 134 -8.09 5.83 -8.19
C LEU A 134 -9.03 6.46 -7.14
N LEU A 135 -10.07 5.75 -6.71
CA LEU A 135 -10.95 6.22 -5.64
C LEU A 135 -10.22 6.36 -4.30
N VAL A 136 -9.39 5.39 -3.93
CA VAL A 136 -8.56 5.47 -2.70
C VAL A 136 -7.57 6.64 -2.79
N ALA A 137 -6.89 6.80 -3.92
CA ALA A 137 -5.96 7.90 -4.14
C ALA A 137 -6.66 9.27 -4.11
N GLY A 138 -7.81 9.40 -4.77
CA GLY A 138 -8.62 10.62 -4.77
C GLY A 138 -9.11 10.99 -3.37
N SER A 139 -9.61 10.01 -2.61
CA SER A 139 -10.04 10.22 -1.22
C SER A 139 -8.89 10.67 -0.32
N PHE A 140 -7.70 10.11 -0.52
CA PHE A 140 -6.51 10.51 0.22
C PHE A 140 -6.10 11.96 -0.09
N ILE A 141 -6.10 12.36 -1.35
CA ILE A 141 -5.77 13.73 -1.78
C ILE A 141 -6.78 14.73 -1.22
N LEU A 142 -8.07 14.38 -1.18
CA LEU A 142 -9.12 15.23 -0.60
C LEU A 142 -8.88 15.48 0.90
N ILE A 143 -8.62 14.43 1.67
CA ILE A 143 -8.34 14.53 3.11
C ILE A 143 -7.05 15.33 3.35
N ALA A 144 -6.01 15.08 2.55
CA ALA A 144 -4.75 15.82 2.65
C ALA A 144 -4.92 17.31 2.36
N THR A 145 -5.78 17.67 1.40
CA THR A 145 -6.08 19.07 1.05
C THR A 145 -6.83 19.79 2.18
N LEU A 146 -7.75 19.11 2.86
CA LEU A 146 -8.50 19.64 4.01
C LEU A 146 -7.62 19.89 5.24
N LEU A 147 -6.64 19.02 5.47
CA LEU A 147 -5.69 19.16 6.59
C LEU A 147 -4.59 20.19 6.33
N ALA A 148 -4.31 20.49 5.07
CA ALA A 148 -3.25 21.39 4.70
C ALA A 148 -3.59 22.86 4.98
N PRO A 149 -2.71 23.63 5.63
CA PRO A 149 -2.88 25.07 5.83
C PRO A 149 -2.50 25.83 4.56
N PHE A 150 -3.21 25.57 3.46
CA PHE A 150 -3.04 26.26 2.20
C PHE A 150 -3.72 27.64 2.21
N SER A 151 -3.25 28.56 1.37
CA SER A 151 -4.00 29.77 1.03
C SER A 151 -5.37 29.38 0.44
N ASN A 152 -6.44 30.12 0.76
CA ASN A 152 -7.81 29.82 0.30
C ASN A 152 -7.90 29.51 -1.20
N ARG A 153 -7.08 30.16 -2.04
CA ARG A 153 -7.03 29.89 -3.50
C ARG A 153 -6.45 28.51 -3.83
N ALA A 154 -5.38 28.10 -3.15
CA ALA A 154 -4.75 26.80 -3.35
C ALA A 154 -5.64 25.65 -2.83
N THR A 155 -6.36 25.86 -1.72
CA THR A 155 -7.35 24.88 -1.22
C THR A 155 -8.43 24.60 -2.26
N ILE A 156 -8.96 25.63 -2.94
CA ILE A 156 -9.98 25.47 -3.97
C ILE A 156 -9.45 24.68 -5.18
N ILE A 157 -8.24 24.98 -5.65
CA ILE A 157 -7.62 24.28 -6.79
C ILE A 157 -7.46 22.78 -6.48
N TRP A 158 -6.93 22.44 -5.30
CA TRP A 158 -6.70 21.05 -4.92
C TRP A 158 -8.01 20.29 -4.63
N LEU A 159 -9.06 20.97 -4.16
CA LEU A 159 -10.40 20.38 -4.07
C LEU A 159 -10.94 20.01 -5.46
N ILE A 160 -10.78 20.89 -6.46
CA ILE A 160 -11.19 20.60 -7.85
C ILE A 160 -10.42 19.40 -8.42
N VAL A 161 -9.10 19.34 -8.18
CA VAL A 161 -8.25 18.22 -8.63
C VAL A 161 -8.70 16.90 -7.98
N SER A 162 -8.95 16.89 -6.67
CA SER A 162 -9.43 15.69 -5.97
C SER A 162 -10.82 15.25 -6.43
N ALA A 163 -11.73 16.20 -6.70
CA ALA A 163 -13.05 15.93 -7.25
C ALA A 163 -12.97 15.30 -8.65
N LEU A 164 -12.06 15.78 -9.52
CA LEU A 164 -11.82 15.19 -10.84
C LEU A 164 -11.28 13.76 -10.75
N ILE A 165 -10.34 13.50 -9.84
CA ILE A 165 -9.77 12.16 -9.63
C ILE A 165 -10.83 11.18 -9.10
N LEU A 166 -11.68 11.64 -8.18
CA LEU A 166 -12.81 10.84 -7.66
C LEU A 166 -13.84 10.55 -8.76
N LEU A 167 -14.16 11.55 -9.59
CA LEU A 167 -15.10 11.40 -10.71
C LEU A 167 -14.56 10.41 -11.76
N ALA A 168 -13.27 10.49 -12.10
CA ALA A 168 -12.62 9.51 -12.97
C ALA A 168 -12.62 8.10 -12.36
N GLY A 169 -12.35 7.99 -11.05
CA GLY A 169 -12.43 6.73 -10.32
C GLY A 169 -13.84 6.13 -10.30
N LEU A 170 -14.87 6.97 -10.22
CA LEU A 170 -16.29 6.56 -10.24
C LEU A 170 -16.75 6.12 -11.63
N LEU A 171 -16.34 6.83 -12.69
CA LEU A 171 -16.59 6.46 -14.09
C LEU A 171 -15.95 5.13 -14.47
N LEU A 172 -14.79 4.81 -13.88
CA LEU A 172 -14.07 3.56 -14.10
C LEU A 172 -14.56 2.42 -13.18
N LYS A 173 -15.47 2.70 -12.23
CA LYS A 173 -16.13 1.67 -11.42
C LYS A 173 -17.27 1.08 -12.28
N PRO A 174 -17.18 -0.18 -12.75
CA PRO A 174 -18.28 -0.79 -13.50
C PRO A 174 -19.54 -0.84 -12.62
N ALA A 175 -20.70 -0.60 -13.23
CA ALA A 175 -21.99 -0.46 -12.56
C ALA A 175 -22.58 -1.80 -12.05
N ASP A 176 -21.90 -2.91 -12.26
CA ASP A 176 -22.35 -4.26 -11.92
C ASP A 176 -21.58 -4.80 -10.69
N GLU A 177 -21.87 -4.24 -9.51
CA GLU A 177 -21.62 -4.86 -8.19
C GLU A 177 -22.78 -4.51 -7.25
#